data_AF-A0A8S1ANB8-F1
#
_entry.id   AF-A0A8S1ANB8-F1
#
_cell.length_a   1.000
_cell.length_b   1.000
_cell.length_c   1.000
_cell.angle_alpha   90.00
_cell.angle_beta   90.00
_cell.angle_gamma   90.00
#
_symmetry.space_group_name_H-M   'P 1'
#
loop_
_entity.id
_entity.type
_entity.pdbx_description
1 polymer ?
#
loop_
_entity_poly.entity_id
_entity_poly.type
_entity_poly.pdbx_seq_one_letter_code
_entity_poly.pdbx_strand_id
1 'polypeptide(L)'
;MALMDYKHYFPIDSIQTVCDLFADQLQSGKEADLALFSIIFGAVESNLTNMKNCDKEAHLNSKFVKMKFPAVEWEEVRSLHERFVSLMRGGVDAKLLSGTYASRDLVRRVADIVWNSLTRSYYKDRAHLQSIYSFLTENKLDCFGVAFAVTASCQILGKHDVHLAISEDHVWVVFGKDGTETAEVTWHGKGNEDKRGRSVGDGISSLSWLYLAGKPVICNRNMELAALVASINPTLTPTIDVHEIAQMQHQLLWLLYDKGYLDAYPMALGNLADLDEYMKVSNCSGDNTEDIVFPGDTSFTLADSTPRPDAGALYTQAIRSARTNYEDRHVYPYTFQGGYYNRHKMFKEAFHAWACAGDVIRQ
;
A
#
# COMPACT_ATOMS: atom_id res chain seq x y z
N MET A 1 7.49 -19.30 -1.63
CA MET A 1 7.06 -20.04 -0.42
C MET A 1 5.87 -20.93 -0.80
N ALA A 2 5.64 -22.07 -0.15
CA ALA A 2 4.41 -22.82 -0.39
C ALA A 2 3.28 -22.13 0.39
N LEU A 3 2.15 -21.85 -0.26
CA LEU A 3 0.95 -21.25 0.34
C LEU A 3 0.64 -21.84 1.73
N MET A 4 0.79 -23.17 1.88
CA MET A 4 0.53 -23.94 3.11
C MET A 4 1.34 -23.54 4.34
N ASP A 5 2.49 -22.88 4.18
CA ASP A 5 3.34 -22.46 5.30
C ASP A 5 2.56 -21.54 6.25
N TYR A 6 1.60 -20.75 5.75
CA TYR A 6 0.81 -19.80 6.53
C TYR A 6 -0.50 -20.35 7.10
N LYS A 7 -0.88 -21.60 6.78
CA LYS A 7 -2.18 -22.16 7.18
C LYS A 7 -2.42 -22.13 8.69
N HIS A 8 -1.35 -22.24 9.48
CA HIS A 8 -1.43 -22.31 10.94
C HIS A 8 -1.83 -20.98 11.61
N TYR A 9 -1.78 -19.86 10.88
CA TYR A 9 -2.30 -18.57 11.35
C TYR A 9 -3.82 -18.41 11.18
N PHE A 10 -4.50 -19.39 10.56
CA PHE A 10 -5.92 -19.31 10.29
C PHE A 10 -6.75 -20.07 11.33
N PRO A 11 -7.96 -19.58 11.67
CA PRO A 11 -8.59 -18.36 11.15
C PRO A 11 -7.86 -17.09 11.62
N ILE A 12 -7.76 -16.09 10.74
CA ILE A 12 -7.27 -14.78 11.12
C ILE A 12 -8.43 -14.04 11.77
N ASP A 13 -8.37 -13.90 13.09
CA ASP A 13 -9.47 -13.40 13.93
C ASP A 13 -9.06 -12.19 14.80
N SER A 14 -7.84 -11.68 14.63
CA SER A 14 -7.36 -10.48 15.30
C SER A 14 -6.30 -9.74 14.50
N ILE A 15 -6.09 -8.46 14.82
CA ILE A 15 -4.98 -7.66 14.29
C ILE A 15 -3.63 -8.30 14.64
N GLN A 16 -3.50 -8.87 15.83
CA GLN A 16 -2.28 -9.53 16.27
C GLN A 16 -1.93 -10.71 15.36
N THR A 17 -2.91 -11.55 15.00
CA THR A 17 -2.70 -12.67 14.08
C THR A 17 -2.21 -12.20 12.70
N VAL A 18 -2.74 -11.07 12.19
CA VAL A 18 -2.25 -10.46 10.94
C VAL A 18 -0.79 -9.99 11.09
N CYS A 19 -0.48 -9.33 12.20
CA CYS A 19 0.87 -8.83 12.48
C CYS A 19 1.88 -9.95 12.67
N ASP A 20 1.52 -11.04 13.35
CA ASP A 20 2.39 -12.20 13.57
C ASP A 20 2.70 -12.90 12.24
N LEU A 21 1.69 -13.10 11.39
CA LEU A 21 1.83 -13.65 10.05
C LEU A 21 2.78 -12.78 9.20
N PHE A 22 2.57 -11.46 9.22
CA PHE A 22 3.39 -10.53 8.46
C PHE A 22 4.82 -10.44 8.99
N ALA A 23 5.00 -10.42 10.32
CA ALA A 23 6.30 -10.41 10.96
C ALA A 23 7.10 -11.67 10.60
N ASP A 24 6.48 -12.85 10.59
CA ASP A 24 7.12 -14.10 10.17
C ASP A 24 7.57 -14.04 8.70
N GLN A 25 6.73 -13.52 7.80
CA GLN A 25 7.12 -13.28 6.41
C GLN A 25 8.35 -12.36 6.31
N LEU A 26 8.36 -11.23 7.02
CA LEU A 26 9.48 -10.29 7.00
C LEU A 26 10.77 -10.87 7.62
N GLN A 27 10.65 -11.85 8.51
CA GLN A 27 11.78 -12.54 9.15
C GLN A 27 12.28 -13.74 8.35
N SER A 28 11.42 -14.36 7.54
CA SER A 28 11.72 -15.60 6.82
C SER A 28 12.89 -15.49 5.83
N GLY A 29 13.22 -14.28 5.38
CA GLY A 29 14.20 -14.02 4.32
C GLY A 29 13.79 -14.53 2.94
N LYS A 30 12.61 -15.17 2.83
CA LYS A 30 12.03 -15.66 1.59
C LYS A 30 11.29 -14.52 0.89
N GLU A 31 11.24 -14.57 -0.43
CA GLU A 31 10.41 -13.65 -1.21
C GLU A 31 8.93 -13.81 -0.85
N ALA A 32 8.27 -12.68 -0.58
CA ALA A 32 6.86 -12.64 -0.17
C ALA A 32 5.91 -12.88 -1.34
N ASP A 33 4.83 -13.63 -1.10
CA ASP A 33 3.76 -13.83 -2.08
C ASP A 33 2.81 -12.63 -2.07
N LEU A 34 2.96 -11.73 -3.04
CA LEU A 34 2.19 -10.48 -3.11
C LEU A 34 0.68 -10.74 -3.23
N ALA A 35 0.30 -11.79 -3.96
CA ALA A 35 -1.11 -12.13 -4.15
C ALA A 35 -1.74 -12.61 -2.85
N LEU A 36 -1.04 -13.45 -2.09
CA LEU A 36 -1.51 -13.93 -0.80
C LEU A 36 -1.77 -12.77 0.18
N PHE A 37 -0.79 -11.89 0.38
CA PHE A 37 -0.93 -10.76 1.31
C PHE A 37 -2.00 -9.76 0.86
N SER A 38 -2.12 -9.51 -0.45
CA SER A 38 -3.18 -8.64 -0.98
C SER A 38 -4.57 -9.23 -0.79
N ILE A 39 -4.72 -10.56 -0.90
CA ILE A 39 -5.98 -11.25 -0.59
C ILE A 39 -6.29 -11.18 0.90
N ILE A 40 -5.32 -11.45 1.79
CA ILE A 40 -5.52 -11.41 3.24
C ILE A 40 -5.91 -10.01 3.71
N PHE A 41 -5.13 -8.99 3.37
CA PHE A 41 -5.39 -7.62 3.80
C PHE A 41 -6.70 -7.09 3.20
N GLY A 42 -6.97 -7.40 1.92
CA GLY A 42 -8.22 -7.04 1.28
C GLY A 42 -9.44 -7.73 1.90
N ALA A 43 -9.32 -8.98 2.35
CA ALA A 43 -10.39 -9.68 3.04
C ALA A 43 -10.70 -9.06 4.41
N VAL A 44 -9.67 -8.75 5.21
CA VAL A 44 -9.82 -8.09 6.50
C VAL A 44 -10.44 -6.69 6.32
N GLU A 45 -9.91 -5.89 5.39
CA GLU A 45 -10.43 -4.56 5.07
C GLU A 45 -11.90 -4.64 4.64
N SER A 46 -12.21 -5.47 3.64
CA SER A 46 -13.55 -5.58 3.09
C SER A 46 -14.58 -6.02 4.13
N ASN A 47 -14.20 -6.84 5.12
CA ASN A 47 -15.11 -7.27 6.17
C ASN A 47 -15.38 -6.18 7.21
N LEU A 48 -14.35 -5.42 7.58
CA LEU A 48 -14.43 -4.36 8.60
C LEU A 48 -15.04 -3.06 8.04
N THR A 49 -14.87 -2.76 6.75
CA THR A 49 -15.44 -1.57 6.11
C THR A 49 -16.81 -1.82 5.45
N ASN A 50 -17.39 -3.01 5.65
CA ASN A 50 -18.74 -3.29 5.16
C ASN A 50 -19.79 -2.76 6.14
N MET A 51 -20.47 -1.67 5.75
CA MET A 51 -21.57 -1.05 6.51
C MET A 51 -22.66 -2.03 6.98
N LYS A 52 -22.88 -3.16 6.28
CA LYS A 52 -23.85 -4.17 6.72
C LYS A 52 -23.45 -4.90 7.99
N ASN A 53 -22.15 -4.91 8.31
CA ASN A 53 -21.58 -5.51 9.51
C ASN A 53 -21.53 -4.53 10.69
N CYS A 54 -21.87 -3.25 10.46
CA CYS A 54 -21.97 -2.28 11.52
C CYS A 54 -23.23 -2.55 12.35
N ASP A 55 -23.06 -2.82 13.64
CA ASP A 55 -24.19 -2.85 14.57
C ASP A 55 -24.94 -1.51 14.50
N LYS A 56 -26.27 -1.58 14.37
CA LYS A 56 -27.14 -0.40 14.26
C LYS A 56 -27.08 0.53 15.49
N GLU A 57 -26.43 0.06 16.56
CA GLU A 57 -26.25 0.78 17.84
C GLU A 57 -24.88 1.44 17.98
N ALA A 58 -24.00 1.38 16.97
CA ALA A 58 -22.74 2.12 17.00
C ALA A 58 -23.04 3.63 17.17
N HIS A 59 -22.72 4.16 18.35
CA HIS A 59 -22.91 5.56 18.70
C HIS A 59 -22.18 6.47 17.69
N LEU A 60 -22.91 6.98 16.71
CA LEU A 60 -22.48 7.90 15.64
C LEU A 60 -21.94 9.27 16.12
N ASN A 61 -21.63 9.42 17.41
CA ASN A 61 -21.14 10.66 18.00
C ASN A 61 -19.61 10.76 18.05
N SER A 62 -18.86 9.68 17.74
CA SER A 62 -17.41 9.69 17.59
C SER A 62 -16.99 9.73 16.11
N LYS A 63 -15.86 10.37 15.80
CA LYS A 63 -15.27 10.41 14.44
C LYS A 63 -14.82 9.03 13.90
N PHE A 64 -14.97 7.98 14.69
CA PHE A 64 -14.54 6.62 14.40
C PHE A 64 -15.52 5.62 15.01
N VAL A 65 -15.55 4.41 14.44
CA VAL A 65 -16.37 3.29 14.90
C VAL A 65 -15.48 2.08 15.18
N LYS A 66 -15.81 1.34 16.26
CA LYS A 66 -15.18 0.05 16.60
C LYS A 66 -16.01 -1.10 16.06
N MET A 67 -15.38 -2.00 15.31
CA MET A 67 -16.02 -3.16 14.68
C MET A 67 -15.50 -4.46 15.28
N LYS A 68 -16.37 -5.48 15.40
CA LYS A 68 -15.91 -6.82 15.77
C LYS A 68 -15.02 -7.37 14.65
N PHE A 69 -13.82 -7.80 15.01
CA PHE A 69 -12.86 -8.33 14.04
C PHE A 69 -13.40 -9.60 13.34
N PRO A 70 -13.28 -9.70 12.00
CA PRO A 70 -13.79 -10.83 11.24
C PRO A 70 -12.92 -12.07 11.44
N ALA A 71 -13.51 -13.26 11.31
CA ALA A 71 -12.74 -14.49 11.16
C ALA A 71 -12.53 -14.75 9.66
N VAL A 72 -11.33 -14.47 9.14
CA VAL A 72 -10.96 -14.81 7.76
C VAL A 72 -10.46 -16.25 7.72
N GLU A 73 -11.18 -17.10 7.00
CA GLU A 73 -10.92 -18.54 6.95
C GLU A 73 -9.86 -18.93 5.92
N TRP A 74 -9.10 -19.97 6.21
CA TRP A 74 -8.05 -20.49 5.32
C TRP A 74 -8.60 -20.84 3.92
N GLU A 75 -9.77 -21.47 3.89
CA GLU A 75 -10.36 -21.97 2.65
C GLU A 75 -10.75 -20.83 1.70
N GLU A 76 -11.24 -19.72 2.24
CA GLU A 76 -11.56 -18.52 1.46
C GLU A 76 -10.30 -17.97 0.78
N VAL A 77 -9.25 -17.72 1.57
CA VAL A 77 -7.99 -17.17 1.05
C VAL A 77 -7.32 -18.12 0.07
N ARG A 78 -7.26 -19.42 0.39
CA ARG A 78 -6.70 -20.44 -0.50
C ARG A 78 -7.43 -20.49 -1.84
N SER A 79 -8.76 -20.56 -1.82
CA SER A 79 -9.57 -20.65 -3.04
C SER A 79 -9.38 -19.42 -3.94
N LEU A 80 -9.33 -18.23 -3.35
CA LEU A 80 -9.07 -16.98 -4.07
C LEU A 80 -7.66 -16.96 -4.69
N HIS A 81 -6.64 -17.37 -3.93
CA HIS A 81 -5.26 -17.43 -4.40
C HIS A 81 -5.10 -18.42 -5.56
N GLU A 82 -5.62 -19.65 -5.41
CA GLU A 82 -5.60 -20.66 -6.48
C GLU A 82 -6.33 -20.19 -7.74
N ARG A 83 -7.44 -19.46 -7.58
CA ARG A 83 -8.18 -18.88 -8.71
C ARG A 83 -7.38 -17.79 -9.42
N PHE A 84 -6.67 -16.93 -8.68
CA PHE A 84 -5.80 -15.92 -9.26
C PHE A 84 -4.62 -16.55 -10.02
N VAL A 85 -3.97 -17.55 -9.43
CA VAL A 85 -2.89 -18.31 -10.07
C VAL A 85 -3.37 -18.99 -11.35
N SER A 86 -4.54 -19.63 -11.30
CA SER A 86 -5.16 -20.31 -12.44
C SER A 86 -5.47 -19.33 -13.57
N LEU A 87 -6.06 -18.16 -13.25
CA LEU A 87 -6.33 -17.10 -14.21
C LEU A 87 -5.05 -16.64 -14.94
N MET A 88 -3.98 -16.38 -14.20
CA MET A 88 -2.74 -15.88 -14.80
C MET A 88 -2.03 -16.94 -15.62
N ARG A 89 -1.92 -18.18 -15.12
CA ARG A 89 -1.28 -19.28 -15.86
C ARG A 89 -2.09 -19.69 -17.09
N GLY A 90 -3.42 -19.64 -17.04
CA GLY A 90 -4.29 -19.92 -18.18
C GLY A 90 -4.32 -18.81 -19.23
N GLY A 91 -4.01 -17.57 -18.83
CA GLY A 91 -4.08 -16.40 -19.71
C GLY A 91 -2.82 -16.12 -20.53
N VAL A 92 -1.68 -16.75 -20.23
CA VAL A 92 -0.38 -16.47 -20.85
C VAL A 92 0.20 -17.69 -21.56
N ASP A 93 0.54 -17.52 -22.84
CA ASP A 93 1.18 -18.57 -23.63
C ASP A 93 2.61 -18.86 -23.16
N ALA A 94 3.00 -20.15 -23.15
CA ALA A 94 4.33 -20.59 -22.74
C ALA A 94 5.48 -19.90 -23.51
N LYS A 95 5.24 -19.47 -24.76
CA LYS A 95 6.22 -18.73 -25.56
C LYS A 95 6.56 -17.37 -24.94
N LEU A 96 5.58 -16.66 -24.38
CA LEU A 96 5.80 -15.38 -23.70
C LEU A 96 6.54 -15.54 -22.37
N LEU A 97 6.45 -16.72 -21.76
CA LEU A 97 7.19 -17.05 -20.54
C LEU A 97 8.65 -17.45 -20.80
N SER A 98 9.04 -17.63 -22.06
CA SER A 98 10.43 -17.97 -22.40
C SER A 98 11.42 -16.89 -21.95
N GLY A 99 12.65 -17.32 -21.62
CA GLY A 99 13.70 -16.43 -21.14
C GLY A 99 13.66 -16.15 -19.64
N THR A 100 14.76 -15.64 -19.11
CA THR A 100 14.91 -15.36 -17.68
C THR A 100 14.13 -14.12 -17.25
N TYR A 101 14.22 -13.03 -18.01
CA TYR A 101 13.60 -11.75 -17.69
C TYR A 101 12.23 -11.61 -18.37
N ALA A 102 11.39 -10.70 -17.87
CA ALA A 102 10.14 -10.35 -18.52
C ALA A 102 10.40 -9.56 -19.81
N SER A 103 9.59 -9.80 -20.83
CA SER A 103 9.53 -8.96 -22.02
C SER A 103 8.38 -7.97 -21.90
N ARG A 104 8.46 -6.86 -22.66
CA ARG A 104 7.37 -5.90 -22.77
C ARG A 104 6.05 -6.53 -23.23
N ASP A 105 6.12 -7.47 -24.17
CA ASP A 105 4.95 -8.19 -24.67
C ASP A 105 4.29 -9.04 -23.58
N LEU A 106 5.09 -9.68 -22.72
CA LEU A 106 4.58 -10.41 -21.57
C LEU A 106 3.90 -9.46 -20.56
N VAL A 107 4.57 -8.36 -20.19
CA VAL A 107 4.03 -7.38 -19.24
C VAL A 107 2.71 -6.79 -19.75
N ARG A 108 2.66 -6.42 -21.04
CA ARG A 108 1.44 -5.94 -21.69
C ARG A 108 0.35 -7.01 -21.68
N ARG A 109 0.68 -8.28 -22.00
CA ARG A 109 -0.29 -9.37 -21.96
C ARG A 109 -0.89 -9.57 -20.57
N VAL A 110 -0.06 -9.53 -19.52
CA VAL A 110 -0.51 -9.62 -18.14
C VAL A 110 -1.44 -8.45 -17.79
N ALA A 111 -1.06 -7.22 -18.16
CA ALA A 111 -1.91 -6.04 -17.97
C ALA A 111 -3.25 -6.18 -18.71
N ASP A 112 -3.27 -6.73 -19.92
CA ASP A 112 -4.50 -6.99 -20.67
C ASP A 112 -5.39 -8.06 -19.99
N ILE A 113 -4.81 -9.09 -19.38
CA ILE A 113 -5.60 -10.10 -18.62
C ILE A 113 -6.28 -9.43 -17.42
N VAL A 114 -5.52 -8.67 -16.62
CA VAL A 114 -6.07 -7.94 -15.47
C VAL A 114 -7.16 -6.97 -15.93
N TRP A 115 -6.86 -6.11 -16.91
CA TRP A 115 -7.78 -5.11 -17.44
C TRP A 115 -9.08 -5.72 -17.99
N ASN A 116 -8.98 -6.77 -18.81
CA ASN A 116 -10.16 -7.39 -19.42
C ASN A 116 -11.02 -8.18 -18.42
N SER A 117 -10.47 -8.49 -17.25
CA SER A 117 -11.21 -9.12 -16.15
C SER A 117 -11.97 -8.10 -15.31
N LEU A 118 -11.73 -6.80 -15.48
CA LEU A 118 -12.43 -5.74 -14.76
C LEU A 118 -13.81 -5.46 -15.35
N THR A 119 -14.73 -5.06 -14.49
CA THR A 119 -16.05 -4.57 -14.89
C THR A 119 -15.90 -3.31 -15.75
N ARG A 120 -16.59 -3.24 -16.90
CA ARG A 120 -16.42 -2.12 -17.86
C ARG A 120 -16.81 -0.75 -17.32
N SER A 121 -17.74 -0.70 -16.37
CA SER A 121 -18.27 0.56 -15.82
C SER A 121 -18.41 0.46 -14.31
N TYR A 122 -17.54 1.17 -13.61
CA TYR A 122 -17.63 1.44 -12.17
C TYR A 122 -16.91 2.75 -11.86
N TYR A 123 -17.21 3.32 -10.70
CA TYR A 123 -16.48 4.48 -10.19
C TYR A 123 -15.08 4.04 -9.77
N LYS A 124 -14.07 4.44 -10.55
CA LYS A 124 -12.66 4.08 -10.36
C LYS A 124 -12.03 4.71 -9.12
N ASP A 125 -12.62 5.81 -8.64
CA ASP A 125 -12.19 6.53 -7.43
C ASP A 125 -12.95 6.08 -6.17
N ARG A 126 -13.59 4.90 -6.22
CA ARG A 126 -14.28 4.31 -5.05
C ARG A 126 -13.23 3.68 -4.13
N ALA A 127 -13.39 3.88 -2.82
CA ALA A 127 -12.55 3.24 -1.80
C ALA A 127 -12.63 1.69 -1.87
N HIS A 128 -11.62 1.04 -1.29
CA HIS A 128 -11.52 -0.42 -1.12
C HIS A 128 -11.35 -1.20 -2.44
N LEU A 129 -10.72 -0.59 -3.45
CA LEU A 129 -10.48 -1.19 -4.77
C LEU A 129 -8.99 -1.47 -5.05
N GLN A 130 -8.12 -1.38 -4.06
CA GLN A 130 -6.67 -1.49 -4.23
C GLN A 130 -6.13 -2.93 -4.17
N SER A 131 -6.95 -3.92 -3.81
CA SER A 131 -6.49 -5.28 -3.48
C SER A 131 -6.86 -6.34 -4.52
N ILE A 132 -6.06 -7.41 -4.58
CA ILE A 132 -6.41 -8.61 -5.37
C ILE A 132 -7.69 -9.27 -4.81
N TYR A 133 -8.01 -9.07 -3.52
CA TYR A 133 -9.32 -9.45 -2.99
C TYR A 133 -10.46 -8.79 -3.76
N SER A 134 -10.49 -7.46 -3.90
CA SER A 134 -11.54 -6.74 -4.64
C SER A 134 -11.55 -7.08 -6.13
N PHE A 135 -10.38 -7.35 -6.71
CA PHE A 135 -10.28 -7.86 -8.08
C PHE A 135 -11.04 -9.18 -8.25
N LEU A 136 -10.86 -10.11 -7.32
CA LEU A 136 -11.43 -11.44 -7.38
C LEU A 136 -12.91 -11.45 -6.96
N THR A 137 -13.29 -10.69 -5.94
CA THR A 137 -14.66 -10.72 -5.40
C THR A 137 -15.62 -9.77 -6.14
N GLU A 138 -15.11 -8.66 -6.66
CA GLU A 138 -15.94 -7.62 -7.31
C GLU A 138 -15.58 -7.33 -8.78
N ASN A 139 -14.49 -7.90 -9.31
CA ASN A 139 -13.96 -7.54 -10.64
C ASN A 139 -13.70 -6.03 -10.77
N LYS A 140 -13.19 -5.40 -9.71
CA LYS A 140 -12.90 -3.96 -9.66
C LYS A 140 -11.55 -3.70 -9.04
N LEU A 141 -10.83 -2.75 -9.63
CA LEU A 141 -9.55 -2.26 -9.12
C LEU A 141 -9.46 -0.74 -9.32
N ASP A 142 -8.77 -0.04 -8.43
CA ASP A 142 -8.32 1.32 -8.74
C ASP A 142 -7.01 1.29 -9.55
N CYS A 143 -6.45 2.46 -9.84
CA CYS A 143 -5.24 2.54 -10.67
C CYS A 143 -4.04 1.81 -10.03
N PHE A 144 -3.89 1.90 -8.71
CA PHE A 144 -2.84 1.23 -7.95
C PHE A 144 -3.04 -0.27 -7.92
N GLY A 145 -4.26 -0.71 -7.61
CA GLY A 145 -4.63 -2.11 -7.55
C GLY A 145 -4.36 -2.84 -8.87
N VAL A 146 -4.56 -2.17 -10.02
CA VAL A 146 -4.18 -2.75 -11.33
C VAL A 146 -2.67 -2.95 -11.45
N ALA A 147 -1.86 -1.93 -11.15
CA ALA A 147 -0.41 -2.07 -11.25
C ALA A 147 0.13 -3.11 -10.26
N PHE A 148 -0.42 -3.15 -9.04
CA PHE A 148 -0.08 -4.15 -8.04
C PHE A 148 -0.45 -5.57 -8.51
N ALA A 149 -1.66 -5.75 -9.03
CA ALA A 149 -2.11 -7.04 -9.57
C ALA A 149 -1.24 -7.50 -10.74
N VAL A 150 -0.80 -6.61 -11.62
CA VAL A 150 0.14 -6.94 -12.71
C VAL A 150 1.49 -7.38 -12.17
N THR A 151 2.01 -6.71 -11.15
CA THR A 151 3.29 -7.07 -10.50
C THR A 151 3.20 -8.45 -9.83
N ALA A 152 2.16 -8.69 -9.03
CA ALA A 152 1.91 -9.98 -8.40
C ALA A 152 1.69 -11.11 -9.43
N SER A 153 1.02 -10.81 -10.55
CA SER A 153 0.83 -11.76 -11.64
C SER A 153 2.16 -12.15 -12.29
N CYS A 154 3.05 -11.18 -12.54
CA CYS A 154 4.39 -11.46 -13.06
C CYS A 154 5.21 -12.32 -12.09
N GLN A 155 5.12 -12.05 -10.79
CA GLN A 155 5.73 -12.89 -9.76
C GLN A 155 5.23 -14.35 -9.82
N ILE A 156 3.92 -14.58 -9.90
CA ILE A 156 3.32 -15.93 -10.02
C ILE A 156 3.78 -16.67 -11.28
N LEU A 157 4.01 -15.92 -12.35
CA LEU A 157 4.51 -16.43 -13.63
C LEU A 157 6.04 -16.65 -13.64
N GLY A 158 6.72 -16.45 -12.50
CA GLY A 158 8.16 -16.65 -12.33
C GLY A 158 9.02 -15.51 -12.85
N LYS A 159 8.43 -14.34 -13.10
CA LYS A 159 9.14 -13.14 -13.56
C LYS A 159 9.43 -12.21 -12.38
N HIS A 160 10.46 -12.60 -11.63
CA HIS A 160 10.89 -11.92 -10.42
C HIS A 160 11.58 -10.58 -10.68
N ASP A 161 11.87 -10.23 -11.94
CA ASP A 161 12.46 -8.95 -12.35
C ASP A 161 11.44 -7.82 -12.49
N VAL A 162 10.14 -8.11 -12.50
CA VAL A 162 9.09 -7.11 -12.63
C VAL A 162 8.78 -6.49 -11.26
N HIS A 163 8.89 -5.18 -11.15
CA HIS A 163 8.71 -4.43 -9.91
C HIS A 163 7.82 -3.21 -10.09
N LEU A 164 7.16 -2.79 -8.99
CA LEU A 164 6.42 -1.53 -8.98
C LEU A 164 7.37 -0.32 -9.05
N ALA A 165 6.94 0.67 -9.81
CA ALA A 165 7.50 2.02 -9.81
C ALA A 165 6.39 3.00 -9.44
N ILE A 166 6.58 3.70 -8.33
CA ILE A 166 5.54 4.52 -7.69
C ILE A 166 5.99 5.97 -7.68
N SER A 167 5.22 6.82 -8.37
CA SER A 167 5.29 8.27 -8.22
C SER A 167 4.30 8.76 -7.17
N GLU A 168 4.20 10.07 -7.02
CA GLU A 168 3.28 10.69 -6.08
C GLU A 168 1.81 10.56 -6.46
N ASP A 169 1.48 10.43 -7.76
CA ASP A 169 0.09 10.39 -8.25
C ASP A 169 -0.15 9.31 -9.34
N HIS A 170 0.83 8.42 -9.56
CA HIS A 170 0.75 7.38 -10.57
C HIS A 170 1.69 6.21 -10.28
N VAL A 171 1.39 5.06 -10.89
CA VAL A 171 2.15 3.83 -10.70
C VAL A 171 2.21 3.01 -11.98
N TRP A 172 3.37 2.44 -12.24
CA TRP A 172 3.65 1.59 -13.39
C TRP A 172 4.61 0.45 -12.98
N VAL A 173 5.13 -0.31 -13.94
CA VAL A 173 6.12 -1.35 -13.65
C VAL A 173 7.46 -1.08 -14.32
N VAL A 174 8.53 -1.46 -13.64
CA VAL A 174 9.86 -1.64 -14.21
C VAL A 174 10.23 -3.11 -14.32
N PHE A 175 11.04 -3.47 -15.30
CA PHE A 175 11.41 -4.86 -15.57
C PHE A 175 12.68 -4.98 -16.41
N GLY A 176 13.03 -6.20 -16.78
CA GLY A 176 14.18 -6.50 -17.63
C GLY A 176 15.46 -6.74 -16.82
N LYS A 177 16.54 -7.08 -17.52
CA LYS A 177 17.81 -7.53 -16.92
C LYS A 177 18.35 -6.56 -15.86
N ASP A 178 18.28 -5.27 -16.16
CA ASP A 178 18.84 -4.20 -15.32
C ASP A 178 17.74 -3.38 -14.62
N GLY A 179 16.47 -3.79 -14.72
CA GLY A 179 15.33 -3.06 -14.13
C GLY A 179 15.08 -1.68 -14.75
N THR A 180 15.58 -1.43 -15.96
CA THR A 180 15.51 -0.10 -16.63
C THR A 180 14.35 0.00 -17.62
N GLU A 181 13.77 -1.13 -18.05
CA GLU A 181 12.59 -1.08 -18.91
C GLU A 181 11.38 -0.66 -18.09
N THR A 182 10.56 0.23 -18.64
CA THR A 182 9.33 0.71 -17.99
C THR A 182 8.14 0.34 -18.85
N ALA A 183 6.99 -0.01 -18.25
CA ALA A 183 5.73 -0.10 -18.97
C ALA A 183 4.57 0.46 -18.15
N GLU A 184 3.78 1.31 -18.79
CA GLU A 184 2.45 1.66 -18.34
C GLU A 184 1.58 0.40 -18.29
N VAL A 185 0.90 0.16 -17.18
CA VAL A 185 0.02 -1.02 -17.00
C VAL A 185 -1.38 -0.67 -16.55
N THR A 186 -1.57 0.58 -16.15
CA THR A 186 -2.83 1.11 -15.63
C THR A 186 -3.15 2.44 -16.32
N TRP A 187 -4.26 3.06 -15.93
CA TRP A 187 -4.66 4.39 -16.41
C TRP A 187 -4.17 5.47 -15.44
N HIS A 188 -4.09 6.71 -15.94
CA HIS A 188 -3.97 7.90 -15.10
C HIS A 188 -5.02 8.94 -15.50
N GLY A 189 -5.77 9.46 -14.52
CA GLY A 189 -6.86 10.40 -14.76
C GLY A 189 -7.99 9.83 -15.63
N LYS A 190 -8.74 10.73 -16.29
CA LYS A 190 -9.87 10.37 -17.18
C LYS A 190 -9.45 10.44 -18.64
N GLY A 191 -9.69 9.37 -19.40
CA GLY A 191 -9.50 9.35 -20.87
C GLY A 191 -8.11 8.93 -21.37
N ASN A 192 -7.16 8.55 -20.51
CA ASN A 192 -5.79 8.15 -20.90
C ASN A 192 -5.55 6.62 -20.87
N GLU A 193 -6.58 5.81 -21.08
CA GLU A 193 -6.51 4.35 -20.86
C GLU A 193 -5.62 3.61 -21.88
N ASP A 194 -5.34 4.20 -23.04
CA ASP A 194 -4.62 3.57 -24.17
C ASP A 194 -3.08 3.67 -24.10
N LYS A 195 -2.54 4.05 -22.93
CA LYS A 195 -1.08 4.10 -22.74
C LYS A 195 -0.47 2.76 -22.33
N ARG A 196 -1.27 1.74 -21.98
CA ARG A 196 -0.76 0.43 -21.51
C ARG A 196 0.24 -0.21 -22.49
N GLY A 197 1.33 -0.72 -21.95
CA GLY A 197 2.47 -1.30 -22.67
C GLY A 197 3.53 -0.29 -23.14
N ARG A 198 3.21 1.01 -23.17
CA ARG A 198 4.15 2.06 -23.60
C ARG A 198 5.17 2.37 -22.50
N SER A 199 6.35 2.85 -22.89
CA SER A 199 7.33 3.38 -21.94
C SER A 199 6.85 4.71 -21.33
N VAL A 200 7.32 5.01 -20.12
CA VAL A 200 7.08 6.30 -19.45
C VAL A 200 8.10 7.37 -19.85
N GLY A 201 9.03 7.06 -20.76
CA GLY A 201 10.17 7.91 -21.12
C GLY A 201 9.79 9.32 -21.61
N ASP A 202 8.68 9.47 -22.32
CA ASP A 202 8.18 10.79 -22.75
C ASP A 202 7.78 11.67 -21.56
N GLY A 203 7.19 11.05 -20.53
CA GLY A 203 6.81 11.72 -19.28
C GLY A 203 8.02 12.15 -18.45
N ILE A 204 9.06 11.32 -18.44
CA ILE A 204 10.35 11.66 -17.80
C ILE A 204 11.04 12.79 -18.56
N SER A 205 11.08 12.72 -19.89
CA SER A 205 11.77 13.71 -20.75
C SER A 205 11.12 15.09 -20.70
N SER A 206 9.81 15.14 -20.38
CA SER A 206 9.07 16.39 -20.16
C SER A 206 9.17 16.93 -18.73
N LEU A 207 9.96 16.29 -17.86
CA LEU A 207 10.13 16.65 -16.45
C LEU A 207 8.79 16.73 -15.70
N SER A 208 7.82 15.91 -16.09
CA SER A 208 6.49 15.92 -15.48
C SER A 208 6.57 15.42 -14.03
N TRP A 209 5.89 16.12 -13.12
CA TRP A 209 5.69 15.70 -11.72
C TRP A 209 5.06 14.29 -11.64
N LEU A 210 4.17 13.96 -12.59
CA LEU A 210 3.54 12.65 -12.70
C LEU A 210 4.54 11.49 -12.75
N TYR A 211 5.74 11.74 -13.28
CA TYR A 211 6.82 10.75 -13.36
C TYR A 211 8.06 11.19 -12.54
N LEU A 212 7.90 12.22 -11.71
CA LEU A 212 8.90 12.79 -10.80
C LEU A 212 10.26 13.04 -11.48
N ALA A 213 10.24 13.53 -12.73
CA ALA A 213 11.45 13.70 -13.54
C ALA A 213 12.37 12.45 -13.57
N GLY A 214 11.78 11.26 -13.54
CA GLY A 214 12.52 9.99 -13.53
C GLY A 214 13.05 9.57 -12.15
N LYS A 215 12.53 10.14 -11.06
CA LYS A 215 12.87 9.78 -9.68
C LYS A 215 11.69 9.16 -8.88
N PRO A 216 10.98 8.16 -9.44
CA PRO A 216 9.97 7.42 -8.68
C PRO A 216 10.60 6.54 -7.60
N VAL A 217 9.79 6.09 -6.65
CA VAL A 217 10.13 4.96 -5.79
C VAL A 217 10.15 3.70 -6.64
N ILE A 218 11.33 3.09 -6.81
CA ILE A 218 11.46 1.77 -7.44
C ILE A 218 11.46 0.72 -6.33
N CYS A 219 10.40 -0.08 -6.27
CA CYS A 219 10.20 -1.03 -5.19
C CYS A 219 11.03 -2.29 -5.38
N ASN A 220 11.54 -2.84 -4.28
CA ASN A 220 11.78 -4.27 -4.16
C ASN A 220 10.51 -4.96 -3.62
N ARG A 221 10.57 -6.29 -3.40
CA ARG A 221 9.41 -7.07 -2.92
C ARG A 221 8.87 -6.63 -1.56
N ASN A 222 9.73 -6.23 -0.64
CA ASN A 222 9.29 -5.75 0.68
C ASN A 222 8.73 -4.32 0.61
N MET A 223 9.23 -3.49 -0.31
CA MET A 223 8.66 -2.18 -0.59
C MET A 223 7.31 -2.29 -1.31
N GLU A 224 7.07 -3.34 -2.10
CA GLU A 224 5.75 -3.64 -2.67
C GLU A 224 4.75 -4.04 -1.58
N LEU A 225 5.18 -4.83 -0.58
CA LEU A 225 4.37 -5.06 0.62
C LEU A 225 4.13 -3.75 1.38
N ALA A 226 5.13 -2.87 1.49
CA ALA A 226 4.94 -1.55 2.09
C ALA A 226 3.93 -0.69 1.33
N ALA A 227 3.95 -0.73 -0.01
CA ALA A 227 2.98 -0.03 -0.85
C ALA A 227 1.56 -0.61 -0.65
N LEU A 228 1.44 -1.93 -0.57
CA LEU A 228 0.18 -2.60 -0.26
C LEU A 228 -0.35 -2.18 1.12
N VAL A 229 0.48 -2.20 2.16
CA VAL A 229 0.08 -1.76 3.51
C VAL A 229 -0.30 -0.27 3.51
N ALA A 230 0.49 0.58 2.85
CA ALA A 230 0.19 2.00 2.73
C ALA A 230 -1.11 2.28 1.97
N SER A 231 -1.56 1.35 1.11
CA SER A 231 -2.82 1.44 0.38
C SER A 231 -4.06 0.99 1.16
N ILE A 232 -3.89 0.37 2.34
CA ILE A 232 -5.01 -0.03 3.21
C ILE A 232 -5.85 1.20 3.54
N ASN A 233 -7.17 1.08 3.38
CA ASN A 233 -8.07 2.22 3.47
C ASN A 233 -9.02 2.08 4.67
N PRO A 234 -8.82 2.86 5.75
CA PRO A 234 -9.68 2.80 6.94
C PRO A 234 -11.05 3.47 6.76
N THR A 235 -11.28 4.21 5.68
CA THR A 235 -12.49 5.04 5.52
C THR A 235 -13.75 4.21 5.32
N LEU A 236 -14.72 4.34 6.23
CA LEU A 236 -16.04 3.72 6.12
C LEU A 236 -17.03 4.62 5.37
N THR A 237 -17.00 5.91 5.70
CA THR A 237 -17.78 6.98 5.05
C THR A 237 -16.90 8.21 4.93
N PRO A 238 -17.26 9.25 4.14
CA PRO A 238 -16.43 10.45 3.98
C PRO A 238 -16.03 11.18 5.27
N THR A 239 -16.65 10.87 6.41
CA THR A 239 -16.38 11.49 7.71
C THR A 239 -16.08 10.48 8.83
N ILE A 240 -16.03 9.18 8.54
CA ILE A 240 -15.88 8.13 9.56
C ILE A 240 -14.87 7.09 9.07
N ASP A 241 -13.89 6.80 9.90
CA ASP A 241 -12.94 5.71 9.71
C ASP A 241 -13.24 4.53 10.65
N VAL A 242 -12.87 3.31 10.23
CA VAL A 242 -12.85 2.10 11.05
C VAL A 242 -11.53 2.05 11.82
N HIS A 243 -11.61 2.15 13.14
CA HIS A 243 -10.41 2.27 13.99
C HIS A 243 -9.49 1.05 13.87
N GLU A 244 -10.05 -0.16 13.82
CA GLU A 244 -9.29 -1.40 13.72
C GLU A 244 -8.46 -1.49 12.42
N ILE A 245 -8.94 -0.92 11.32
CA ILE A 245 -8.20 -0.89 10.05
C ILE A 245 -7.05 0.11 10.12
N ALA A 246 -7.28 1.30 10.68
CA ALA A 246 -6.21 2.27 10.92
C ALA A 246 -5.14 1.69 11.87
N GLN A 247 -5.56 0.98 12.92
CA GLN A 247 -4.66 0.34 13.88
C GLN A 247 -3.83 -0.77 13.23
N MET A 248 -4.46 -1.61 12.40
CA MET A 248 -3.76 -2.65 11.64
C MET A 248 -2.73 -2.02 10.69
N GLN A 249 -3.12 -1.01 9.91
CA GLN A 249 -2.21 -0.31 8.99
C GLN A 249 -1.01 0.28 9.74
N HIS A 250 -1.26 0.95 10.86
CA HIS A 250 -0.22 1.54 11.72
C HIS A 250 0.76 0.49 12.23
N GLN A 251 0.29 -0.64 12.75
CA GLN A 251 1.17 -1.71 13.27
C GLN A 251 2.00 -2.35 12.16
N LEU A 252 1.41 -2.62 10.99
CA LEU A 252 2.11 -3.19 9.84
C LEU A 252 3.18 -2.23 9.27
N LEU A 253 2.89 -0.93 9.22
CA LEU A 253 3.88 0.08 8.80
C LEU A 253 5.04 0.19 9.78
N TRP A 254 4.79 0.07 11.09
CA TRP A 254 5.88 -0.01 12.07
C TRP A 254 6.75 -1.26 11.90
N LEU A 255 6.15 -2.43 11.61
CA LEU A 255 6.95 -3.63 11.30
C LEU A 255 7.86 -3.45 10.08
N LEU A 256 7.39 -2.72 9.07
CA LEU A 256 8.19 -2.38 7.89
C LEU A 256 9.27 -1.33 8.21
N TYR A 257 8.93 -0.33 9.02
CA TYR A 257 9.83 0.70 9.50
C TYR A 257 11.01 0.09 10.27
N ASP A 258 10.71 -0.78 11.24
CA ASP A 258 11.70 -1.42 12.11
C ASP A 258 12.67 -2.33 11.32
N LYS A 259 12.29 -2.75 10.11
CA LYS A 259 13.12 -3.51 9.17
C LYS A 259 13.83 -2.65 8.12
N GLY A 260 13.66 -1.32 8.14
CA GLY A 260 14.28 -0.38 7.19
C GLY A 260 13.59 -0.34 5.82
N TYR A 261 12.44 -1.00 5.64
CA TYR A 261 11.75 -1.05 4.34
C TYR A 261 11.04 0.26 3.97
N LEU A 262 10.97 1.23 4.89
CA LEU A 262 10.44 2.57 4.63
C LEU A 262 11.53 3.63 4.38
N ASP A 263 12.82 3.30 4.53
CA ASP A 263 13.92 4.26 4.44
C ASP A 263 13.99 5.00 3.10
N ALA A 264 13.61 4.31 2.02
CA ALA A 264 13.51 4.85 0.67
C ALA A 264 12.06 5.04 0.22
N TYR A 265 11.08 5.14 1.14
CA TYR A 265 9.68 5.33 0.76
C TYR A 265 9.04 6.54 1.47
N PRO A 266 9.27 7.77 0.95
CA PRO A 266 8.83 9.02 1.60
C PRO A 266 7.33 9.08 1.89
N MET A 267 6.49 8.60 0.97
CA MET A 267 5.03 8.62 1.16
C MET A 267 4.56 7.66 2.26
N ALA A 268 5.18 6.49 2.40
CA ALA A 268 4.85 5.55 3.46
C ALA A 268 5.28 6.07 4.85
N LEU A 269 6.41 6.78 4.93
CA LEU A 269 6.82 7.51 6.15
C LEU A 269 5.80 8.60 6.53
N GLY A 270 5.31 9.36 5.55
CA GLY A 270 4.25 10.34 5.75
C GLY A 270 2.94 9.72 6.25
N ASN A 271 2.52 8.61 5.65
CA ASN A 271 1.34 7.85 6.07
C ASN A 271 1.49 7.34 7.51
N LEU A 272 2.65 6.75 7.86
CA LEU A 272 2.94 6.31 9.22
C LEU A 272 2.87 7.48 10.23
N ALA A 273 3.36 8.66 9.87
CA ALA A 273 3.29 9.85 10.71
C ALA A 273 1.85 10.33 10.95
N ASP A 274 1.01 10.36 9.91
CA ASP A 274 -0.41 10.71 10.03
C ASP A 274 -1.15 9.69 10.94
N LEU A 275 -0.84 8.39 10.81
CA LEU A 275 -1.39 7.35 11.66
C LEU A 275 -0.91 7.46 13.12
N ASP A 276 0.37 7.76 13.36
CA ASP A 276 0.91 7.97 14.71
C ASP A 276 0.20 9.14 15.42
N GLU A 277 -0.07 10.24 14.70
CA GLU A 277 -0.88 11.36 15.22
C GLU A 277 -2.32 10.91 15.52
N TYR A 278 -2.94 10.16 14.60
CA TYR A 278 -4.29 9.63 14.77
C TYR A 278 -4.42 8.73 16.01
N MET A 279 -3.47 7.83 16.24
CA MET A 279 -3.50 6.91 17.40
C MET A 279 -3.41 7.66 18.73
N LYS A 280 -2.61 8.72 18.81
CA LYS A 280 -2.52 9.57 20.00
C LYS A 280 -3.85 10.25 20.33
N VAL A 281 -4.55 10.78 19.32
CA VAL A 281 -5.86 11.43 19.51
C VAL A 281 -6.92 10.42 19.95
N SER A 282 -6.96 9.24 19.33
CA SER A 282 -7.92 8.19 19.68
C SER A 282 -7.80 7.76 21.14
N ASN A 283 -6.56 7.54 21.61
CA ASN A 283 -6.28 7.14 23.00
C ASN A 283 -6.69 8.21 24.03
N CYS A 284 -6.61 9.51 23.69
CA CYS A 284 -7.04 10.59 24.59
C CYS A 284 -8.57 10.77 24.68
N SER A 285 -9.32 10.20 23.74
CA SER A 285 -10.78 10.37 23.65
C SER A 285 -11.59 9.24 24.31
N GLY A 286 -10.91 8.28 24.96
CA GLY A 286 -11.54 7.26 25.79
C GLY A 286 -12.00 7.84 27.13
N ASP A 287 -13.30 7.70 27.41
CA ASP A 287 -13.91 7.95 28.72
C ASP A 287 -13.18 7.18 29.84
N ASN A 288 -13.25 7.69 31.08
CA ASN A 288 -12.58 7.14 32.27
C ASN A 288 -13.01 5.70 32.61
N THR A 289 -12.54 4.73 31.85
CA THR A 289 -12.65 3.30 32.16
C THR A 289 -11.28 2.70 32.03
N GLU A 290 -10.71 2.41 33.21
CA GLU A 290 -9.57 1.56 33.51
C GLU A 290 -8.56 1.39 32.37
N ASP A 291 -7.36 1.93 32.57
CA ASP A 291 -6.16 1.67 31.77
C ASP A 291 -6.01 0.17 31.51
N ILE A 292 -6.60 -0.33 30.42
CA ILE A 292 -6.25 -1.61 29.83
C ILE A 292 -4.94 -1.34 29.11
N VAL A 293 -3.86 -1.32 29.90
CA VAL A 293 -2.53 -1.60 29.41
C VAL A 293 -2.60 -3.01 28.85
N PHE A 294 -2.71 -3.12 27.52
CA PHE A 294 -2.57 -4.41 26.86
C PHE A 294 -1.19 -4.97 27.24
N PRO A 295 -1.11 -6.17 27.86
CA PRO A 295 0.17 -6.79 28.15
C PRO A 295 0.85 -7.10 26.82
N GLY A 296 1.75 -6.23 26.38
CA GLY A 296 2.28 -6.21 25.01
C GLY A 296 2.47 -4.82 24.40
N ASP A 297 2.13 -3.73 25.12
CA ASP A 297 2.39 -2.35 24.71
C ASP A 297 3.90 -2.05 24.64
N THR A 298 4.53 -2.59 23.60
CA THR A 298 5.89 -2.32 23.13
C THR A 298 5.91 -1.09 22.21
N SER A 299 4.83 -0.28 22.20
CA SER A 299 4.59 0.77 21.20
C SER A 299 5.58 1.94 21.23
N PHE A 300 6.49 1.99 22.21
CA PHE A 300 7.43 3.10 22.36
C PHE A 300 8.89 2.75 22.15
N THR A 301 9.30 1.48 22.00
CA THR A 301 10.73 1.13 21.91
C THR A 301 11.03 0.21 20.73
N LEU A 302 11.98 0.64 19.89
CA LEU A 302 12.63 -0.20 18.88
C LEU A 302 13.32 -1.39 19.55
N ALA A 303 13.69 -2.41 18.77
CA ALA A 303 14.33 -3.63 19.29
C ALA A 303 15.64 -3.38 20.07
N ASP A 304 16.22 -2.19 19.94
CA ASP A 304 17.42 -1.72 20.64
C ASP A 304 17.13 -0.79 21.84
N SER A 305 15.87 -0.71 22.30
CA SER A 305 15.40 0.18 23.37
C SER A 305 15.46 1.68 23.04
N THR A 306 15.69 2.08 21.79
CA THR A 306 15.54 3.49 21.40
C THR A 306 14.06 3.84 21.23
N PRO A 307 13.64 5.05 21.66
CA PRO A 307 12.25 5.44 21.52
C PRO A 307 11.88 5.58 20.04
N ARG A 308 10.69 5.10 19.65
CA ARG A 308 10.16 5.33 18.31
C ARG A 308 10.05 6.84 18.02
N PRO A 309 10.35 7.29 16.78
CA PRO A 309 10.22 8.69 16.42
C PRO A 309 8.76 9.14 16.53
N ASP A 310 8.55 10.39 16.94
CA ASP A 310 7.24 11.01 16.84
C ASP A 310 6.87 11.36 15.38
N ALA A 311 5.59 11.66 15.15
CA ALA A 311 5.10 12.10 13.84
C ALA A 311 5.95 13.22 13.20
N GLY A 312 6.40 14.21 13.98
CA GLY A 312 7.24 15.31 13.49
C GLY A 312 8.59 14.83 12.93
N ALA A 313 9.22 13.89 13.63
CA ALA A 313 10.46 13.24 13.21
C ALA A 313 10.24 12.36 11.97
N LEU A 314 9.11 11.63 11.88
CA LEU A 314 8.76 10.84 10.70
C LEU A 314 8.56 11.70 9.44
N TYR A 315 7.88 12.85 9.52
CA TYR A 315 7.78 13.78 8.38
C TYR A 315 9.16 14.33 7.97
N THR A 316 10.02 14.62 8.95
CA THR A 316 11.39 15.06 8.69
C THR A 316 12.21 13.97 7.99
N GLN A 317 12.01 12.72 8.38
CA GLN A 317 12.63 11.56 7.74
C GLN A 317 12.11 11.33 6.32
N ALA A 318 10.82 11.55 6.06
CA ALA A 318 10.25 11.49 4.71
C ALA A 318 10.95 12.49 3.77
N ILE A 319 11.14 13.73 4.22
CA ILE A 319 11.88 14.76 3.47
C ILE A 319 13.35 14.35 3.27
N ARG A 320 14.00 13.81 4.31
CA ARG A 320 15.38 13.32 4.19
C ARG A 320 15.49 12.18 3.16
N SER A 321 14.52 11.26 3.15
CA SER A 321 14.45 10.16 2.19
C SER A 321 14.29 10.69 0.76
N ALA A 322 13.41 11.66 0.55
CA ALA A 322 13.22 12.36 -0.73
C ALA A 322 14.53 12.98 -1.25
N ARG A 323 15.24 13.71 -0.39
CA ARG A 323 16.52 14.34 -0.74
C ARG A 323 17.63 13.33 -1.06
N THR A 324 17.71 12.27 -0.25
CA THR A 324 18.83 11.31 -0.32
C THR A 324 18.68 10.37 -1.51
N ASN A 325 17.46 9.88 -1.75
CA ASN A 325 17.21 8.80 -2.71
C ASN A 325 16.64 9.31 -4.04
N TYR A 326 16.03 10.51 -4.05
CA TYR A 326 15.20 10.98 -5.17
C TYR A 326 15.51 12.41 -5.62
N GLU A 327 16.71 12.91 -5.30
CA GLU A 327 17.18 14.24 -5.70
C GLU A 327 16.19 15.37 -5.34
N ASP A 328 15.48 15.20 -4.22
CA ASP A 328 14.48 16.14 -3.72
C ASP A 328 13.34 16.44 -4.72
N ARG A 329 12.96 15.46 -5.56
CA ARG A 329 11.89 15.58 -6.56
C ARG A 329 10.48 15.25 -6.05
N HIS A 330 10.33 14.93 -4.76
CA HIS A 330 9.05 14.54 -4.14
C HIS A 330 8.45 15.73 -3.38
N VAL A 331 7.21 16.08 -3.69
CA VAL A 331 6.48 17.24 -3.15
C VAL A 331 5.70 16.87 -1.88
N TYR A 332 5.07 15.70 -1.85
CA TYR A 332 4.20 15.27 -0.74
C TYR A 332 4.88 15.28 0.63
N PRO A 333 6.15 14.85 0.80
CA PRO A 333 6.82 14.90 2.10
C PRO A 333 6.77 16.28 2.77
N TYR A 334 6.91 17.36 1.97
CA TYR A 334 6.79 18.73 2.46
C TYR A 334 5.36 19.14 2.74
N THR A 335 4.40 18.69 1.92
CA THR A 335 2.98 19.00 2.15
C THR A 335 2.42 18.30 3.38
N PHE A 336 2.85 17.06 3.66
CA PHE A 336 2.50 16.32 4.88
C PHE A 336 3.00 17.07 6.12
N GLN A 337 4.28 17.48 6.10
CA GLN A 337 4.86 18.27 7.18
C GLN A 337 4.14 19.62 7.37
N GLY A 338 3.82 20.32 6.29
CA GLY A 338 3.05 21.57 6.34
C GLY A 338 1.64 21.37 6.91
N GLY A 339 0.98 20.27 6.54
CA GLY A 339 -0.31 19.86 7.10
C GLY A 339 -0.25 19.61 8.61
N TYR A 340 0.77 18.87 9.06
CA TYR A 340 1.03 18.62 10.47
C TYR A 340 1.22 19.93 11.27
N TYR A 341 2.11 20.81 10.80
CA TYR A 341 2.34 22.11 11.45
C TYR A 341 1.07 22.97 11.48
N ASN A 342 0.28 22.96 10.42
CA ASN A 342 -0.97 23.70 10.37
C ASN A 342 -2.00 23.18 11.39
N ARG A 343 -2.16 21.85 11.52
CA ARG A 343 -3.02 21.23 12.56
C ARG A 343 -2.59 21.63 13.98
N HIS A 344 -1.28 21.81 14.20
CA HIS A 344 -0.69 22.22 15.47
C HIS A 344 -0.59 23.75 15.65
N LYS A 345 -1.18 24.55 14.75
CA LYS A 345 -1.15 26.03 14.78
C LYS A 345 0.26 26.63 14.69
N MET A 346 1.23 25.87 14.18
CA MET A 346 2.60 26.29 13.90
C MET A 346 2.67 26.92 12.52
N PHE A 347 2.01 28.09 12.35
CA PHE A 347 1.76 28.66 11.02
C PHE A 347 3.04 29.06 10.29
N LYS A 348 4.05 29.55 11.00
CA LYS A 348 5.33 29.95 10.38
C LYS A 348 6.03 28.75 9.75
N GLU A 349 6.06 27.64 10.47
CA GLU A 349 6.64 26.37 10.06
C GLU A 349 5.81 25.75 8.92
N ALA A 350 4.48 25.84 8.99
CA ALA A 350 3.59 25.39 7.91
C ALA A 350 3.85 26.16 6.60
N PHE A 351 3.91 27.49 6.64
CA PHE A 351 4.23 28.31 5.47
C PHE A 351 5.62 28.01 4.92
N HIS A 352 6.60 27.76 5.79
CA HIS A 352 7.94 27.37 5.35
C HIS A 352 7.93 26.01 4.63
N ALA A 353 7.25 25.01 5.17
CA ALA A 353 7.15 23.69 4.54
C ALA A 353 6.45 23.76 3.17
N TRP A 354 5.35 24.51 3.05
CA TRP A 354 4.68 24.71 1.76
C TRP A 354 5.51 25.54 0.76
N ALA A 355 6.32 26.48 1.23
CA ALA A 355 7.28 27.18 0.37
C ALA A 355 8.33 26.20 -0.19
N CYS A 356 8.86 25.31 0.64
CA CYS A 356 9.78 24.24 0.20
C CYS A 356 9.11 23.29 -0.82
N ALA A 357 7.83 22.92 -0.62
CA ALA A 357 7.06 22.15 -1.61
C ALA A 357 6.96 22.90 -2.95
N GLY A 358 6.74 24.22 -2.90
CA GLY A 358 6.74 25.11 -4.05
C GLY A 358 8.11 25.20 -4.76
N ASP A 359 9.20 25.07 -4.01
CA ASP A 359 10.55 25.02 -4.57
C ASP A 359 10.85 23.70 -5.29
N VAL A 360 10.32 22.58 -4.80
CA VAL A 360 10.46 21.27 -5.47
C VAL A 360 9.70 21.26 -6.80
N ILE A 361 8.44 21.66 -6.83
CA ILE A 361 7.61 21.62 -8.05
C ILE A 361 8.09 22.60 -9.14
N ARG A 362 8.86 23.63 -8.77
CA ARG A 362 9.42 24.63 -9.68
C ARG A 362 10.61 24.10 -10.50
N GLN A 363 11.28 23.06 -10.02
CA GLN A 363 12.44 22.42 -10.68
C GLN A 363 11.98 21.46 -11.78
#